data_AF-A0A939ALW4-F1
#
_entry.id   AF-A0A939ALW4-F1
#
_cell.length_a   1.000
_cell.length_b   1.000
_cell.length_c   1.000
_cell.angle_alpha   90.00
_cell.angle_beta   90.00
_cell.angle_gamma   90.00
#
_symmetry.space_group_name_H-M   'P 1'
#
loop_
_entity.id
_entity.type
_entity.pdbx_description
1 polymer ?
#
loop_
_entity_poly.entity_id
_entity_poly.type
_entity_poly.pdbx_seq_one_letter_code
_entity_poly.pdbx_strand_id
1 'polypeptide(L)'
;MARAAVRRRNGRPPPAGQRAERGHVDAELVLDAQAEVGEGPVWDARSARLLWVDILRSRVHTYDPVARRDSFVDVGRHVGAVVPRQSGGYVLALADGFAAWDGAQPVTPLAPVEADRPGNRM
;
A
#
# COMPACT_ATOMS: atom_id res chain seq x y z
N MET A 1 -26.63 51.39 -14.11
CA MET A 1 -27.55 50.24 -14.20
C MET A 1 -26.68 48.98 -14.32
N ALA A 2 -26.73 47.91 -13.53
CA ALA A 2 -27.43 47.51 -12.31
C ALA A 2 -26.48 46.52 -11.57
N ARG A 3 -26.42 46.58 -10.23
CA ARG A 3 -25.62 45.65 -9.39
C ARG A 3 -26.37 44.34 -9.20
N ALA A 4 -25.75 43.20 -9.47
CA ALA A 4 -26.29 41.87 -9.15
C ALA A 4 -26.14 41.61 -7.64
N ALA A 5 -27.27 41.43 -6.95
CA ALA A 5 -27.31 41.08 -5.53
C ALA A 5 -27.12 39.57 -5.35
N VAL A 6 -26.12 39.17 -4.57
CA VAL A 6 -25.96 37.79 -4.09
C VAL A 6 -27.06 37.49 -3.08
N ARG A 7 -28.04 36.67 -3.46
CA ARG A 7 -29.06 36.13 -2.55
C ARG A 7 -28.39 35.11 -1.62
N ARG A 8 -28.24 35.44 -0.34
CA ARG A 8 -27.92 34.45 0.69
C ARG A 8 -29.11 33.48 0.79
N ARG A 9 -28.89 32.20 0.48
CA ARG A 9 -29.85 31.13 0.80
C ARG A 9 -29.87 30.96 2.32
N ASN A 10 -30.96 31.38 2.97
CA ASN A 10 -31.26 30.97 4.33
C ASN A 10 -31.69 29.50 4.32
N GLY A 11 -30.71 28.59 4.24
CA GLY A 11 -30.94 27.18 4.50
C GLY A 11 -31.19 26.98 5.99
N ARG A 12 -32.34 26.41 6.35
CA ARG A 12 -32.65 25.97 7.71
C ARG A 12 -31.52 25.04 8.18
N PRO A 13 -30.96 25.22 9.40
CA PRO A 13 -29.98 24.26 9.91
C PRO A 13 -30.61 22.86 9.96
N PRO A 14 -29.86 21.81 9.61
CA PRO A 14 -30.38 20.45 9.70
C PRO A 14 -30.84 20.18 11.14
N PRO A 15 -31.97 19.49 11.34
CA PRO A 15 -32.45 19.17 12.68
C PRO A 15 -31.36 18.39 13.44
N ALA A 16 -31.05 18.85 14.66
CA ALA A 16 -30.15 18.16 15.55
C ALA A 16 -30.70 16.75 15.83
N GLY A 17 -29.97 15.72 15.43
CA GLY A 17 -30.30 14.33 15.78
C GLY A 17 -30.19 13.29 14.67
N GLN A 18 -30.03 13.66 13.39
CA GLN A 18 -29.82 12.67 12.33
C GLN A 18 -28.32 12.44 12.12
N ARG A 19 -27.73 11.53 12.92
CA ARG A 19 -26.52 10.85 12.48
C ARG A 19 -26.91 10.05 11.24
N ALA A 20 -26.25 10.28 10.12
CA ALA A 20 -26.37 9.39 8.97
C ALA A 20 -26.15 7.94 9.46
N GLU A 21 -27.11 7.06 9.20
CA GLU A 21 -26.94 5.63 9.48
C GLU A 21 -25.72 5.16 8.71
N ARG A 22 -24.66 4.80 9.44
CA ARG A 22 -23.50 4.17 8.82
C ARG A 22 -23.96 2.79 8.38
N GLY A 23 -23.99 2.55 7.08
CA GLY A 23 -24.23 1.21 6.53
C GLY A 23 -23.29 0.19 7.18
N HIS A 24 -23.82 -0.99 7.46
CA HIS A 24 -23.02 -2.11 7.92
C HIS A 24 -22.07 -2.54 6.80
N VAL A 25 -20.79 -2.71 7.12
CA VAL A 25 -19.80 -3.28 6.21
C VAL A 25 -19.39 -4.62 6.79
N ASP A 26 -19.66 -5.69 6.03
CA ASP A 26 -19.19 -7.02 6.37
C ASP A 26 -17.68 -7.14 6.06
N ALA A 27 -16.94 -7.79 6.95
CA ALA A 27 -15.52 -8.06 6.77
C ALA A 27 -15.25 -9.56 6.96
N GLU A 28 -14.42 -10.14 6.08
CA GLU A 28 -13.99 -11.53 6.14
C GLU A 28 -12.47 -11.60 6.24
N LEU A 29 -11.95 -12.53 7.08
CA LEU A 29 -10.53 -12.85 7.11
C LEU A 29 -10.15 -13.68 5.88
N VAL A 30 -9.43 -13.08 4.95
CA VAL A 30 -9.03 -13.73 3.69
C VAL A 30 -7.68 -14.46 3.77
N LEU A 31 -6.83 -14.07 4.72
CA LEU A 31 -5.51 -14.61 4.95
C LEU A 31 -5.12 -14.42 6.42
N ASP A 32 -4.84 -15.51 7.12
CA ASP A 32 -4.21 -15.47 8.45
C ASP A 32 -2.70 -15.57 8.32
N ALA A 33 -2.06 -14.47 7.94
CA ALA A 33 -0.64 -14.45 7.55
C ALA A 33 0.34 -14.60 8.73
N GLN A 34 -0.11 -14.33 9.96
CA GLN A 34 0.75 -14.25 11.15
C GLN A 34 2.01 -13.37 10.89
N ALA A 35 1.85 -12.29 10.12
CA ALA A 35 2.90 -11.34 9.79
C ALA A 35 3.43 -10.64 11.05
N GLU A 36 4.71 -10.29 11.07
CA GLU A 36 5.24 -9.49 12.18
C GLU A 36 4.83 -8.02 12.02
N VAL A 37 5.06 -7.45 10.84
CA VAL A 37 4.54 -6.13 10.45
C VAL A 37 4.08 -6.19 8.99
N GLY A 38 2.81 -6.56 8.78
CA GLY A 38 2.18 -6.60 7.47
C GLY A 38 1.77 -5.20 6.99
N GLU A 39 2.34 -4.72 5.88
CA GLU A 39 2.17 -3.36 5.39
C GLU A 39 2.14 -3.27 3.86
N GLY A 40 1.86 -2.07 3.36
CA GLY A 40 1.99 -1.72 1.93
C GLY A 40 1.18 -2.58 0.96
N PRO A 41 -0.13 -2.83 1.20
CA PRO A 41 -0.95 -3.61 0.27
C PRO A 41 -1.10 -2.90 -1.07
N VAL A 42 -0.75 -3.59 -2.16
CA VAL A 42 -0.87 -3.10 -3.54
C VAL A 42 -1.49 -4.16 -4.43
N TRP A 43 -2.58 -3.83 -5.11
CA TRP A 43 -3.15 -4.72 -6.11
C TRP A 43 -2.38 -4.64 -7.44
N ASP A 44 -1.76 -5.74 -7.86
CA ASP A 44 -1.20 -5.88 -9.20
C ASP A 44 -2.29 -6.37 -10.16
N ALA A 45 -2.90 -5.42 -10.86
CA ALA A 45 -3.95 -5.70 -11.83
C ALA A 45 -3.48 -6.60 -12.99
N ARG A 46 -2.17 -6.67 -13.27
CA ARG A 46 -1.63 -7.49 -14.38
C ARG A 46 -1.68 -8.97 -14.05
N SER A 47 -1.42 -9.32 -12.79
CA SER A 47 -1.38 -10.70 -12.30
C SER A 47 -2.64 -11.09 -11.50
N ALA A 48 -3.51 -10.13 -11.21
CA ALA A 48 -4.66 -10.28 -10.32
C ALA A 48 -4.23 -10.83 -8.95
N ARG A 49 -3.20 -10.22 -8.38
CA ARG A 49 -2.61 -10.57 -7.08
C ARG A 49 -2.54 -9.37 -6.16
N LEU A 50 -2.65 -9.62 -4.87
CA LEU A 50 -2.34 -8.64 -3.84
C LEU A 50 -0.88 -8.80 -3.43
N LEU A 51 -0.08 -7.77 -3.65
CA LEU A 51 1.27 -7.64 -3.12
C LEU A 51 1.19 -6.98 -1.75
N TRP A 52 2.06 -7.38 -0.83
CA TRP A 52 2.22 -6.75 0.47
C TRP A 52 3.60 -7.12 1.04
N VAL A 53 4.01 -6.52 2.16
CA VAL A 53 5.31 -6.79 2.77
C VAL A 53 5.18 -7.20 4.23
N ASP A 54 6.05 -8.09 4.70
CA ASP A 54 6.34 -8.28 6.13
C ASP A 54 7.68 -7.60 6.42
N ILE A 55 7.61 -6.37 6.95
CA ILE A 55 8.76 -5.45 7.03
C ILE A 55 9.91 -6.08 7.83
N LEU A 56 9.61 -6.54 9.05
CA LEU A 56 10.62 -7.06 9.99
C LEU A 56 11.14 -8.43 9.58
N ARG A 57 10.35 -9.19 8.81
CA ARG A 57 10.81 -10.48 8.25
C ARG A 57 11.47 -10.35 6.89
N SER A 58 11.61 -9.14 6.34
CA SER A 58 12.26 -8.91 5.04
C SER A 58 11.58 -9.65 3.88
N ARG A 59 10.25 -9.79 3.90
CA ARG A 59 9.51 -10.59 2.91
C ARG A 59 8.62 -9.72 2.04
N VAL A 60 8.64 -10.00 0.74
CA VAL A 60 7.63 -9.53 -0.21
C VAL A 60 6.66 -10.67 -0.46
N HIS A 61 5.40 -10.43 -0.15
CA HIS A 61 4.32 -11.41 -0.28
C HIS A 61 3.49 -11.17 -1.53
N THR A 62 2.93 -12.26 -2.07
CA THR A 62 1.99 -12.29 -3.19
C THR A 62 0.84 -13.21 -2.83
N TYR A 63 -0.34 -12.63 -2.64
CA TYR A 63 -1.57 -13.34 -2.35
C TYR A 63 -2.43 -13.51 -3.60
N ASP A 64 -2.80 -14.77 -3.87
CA ASP A 64 -3.78 -15.16 -4.88
C ASP A 64 -5.17 -15.30 -4.23
N PRO A 65 -6.12 -14.39 -4.49
CA PRO A 65 -7.47 -14.47 -3.91
C PRO A 65 -8.32 -15.61 -4.47
N VAL A 66 -8.01 -16.14 -5.66
CA VAL A 66 -8.74 -17.26 -6.27
C VAL A 66 -8.31 -18.56 -5.61
N ALA A 67 -7.00 -18.78 -5.50
CA ALA A 67 -6.46 -19.97 -4.84
C ALA A 67 -6.50 -19.89 -3.30
N ARG A 68 -6.73 -18.69 -2.75
CA ARG A 68 -6.60 -18.35 -1.32
C ARG A 68 -5.24 -18.77 -0.76
N ARG A 69 -4.18 -18.49 -1.52
CA ARG A 69 -2.81 -18.86 -1.20
C ARG A 69 -1.92 -17.63 -1.19
N ASP A 70 -1.03 -17.60 -0.22
CA ASP A 70 0.02 -16.61 -0.12
C ASP A 70 1.37 -17.29 -0.35
N SER A 71 2.25 -16.60 -1.06
CA SER A 71 3.66 -16.97 -1.19
C SER A 71 4.51 -15.75 -0.91
N PHE A 72 5.78 -15.95 -0.56
CA PHE A 72 6.70 -14.86 -0.32
C PHE A 72 8.09 -15.13 -0.84
N VAL A 73 8.83 -14.04 -1.03
CA VAL A 73 10.27 -14.05 -1.28
C VAL A 73 10.96 -13.24 -0.20
N ASP A 74 11.95 -13.84 0.44
CA ASP A 74 12.84 -13.14 1.36
C ASP A 74 13.87 -12.32 0.54
N VAL A 75 13.81 -11.00 0.71
CA VAL A 75 14.68 -10.06 0.00
C VAL A 75 15.95 -9.72 0.79
N GLY A 76 16.14 -10.30 1.98
CA GLY A 76 17.36 -10.27 2.78
C GLY A 76 17.60 -8.97 3.55
N ARG A 77 16.66 -8.02 3.47
CA ARG A 77 16.69 -6.74 4.18
C ARG A 77 15.27 -6.21 4.34
N HIS A 78 15.02 -5.38 5.36
CA HIS A 78 13.69 -4.84 5.57
C HIS A 78 13.20 -4.13 4.31
N VAL A 79 11.97 -4.44 3.93
CA VAL A 79 11.31 -3.92 2.74
C VAL A 79 10.03 -3.24 3.19
N GLY A 80 9.98 -1.91 3.04
CA GLY A 80 8.86 -1.09 3.48
C GLY A 80 7.71 -1.05 2.47
N ALA A 81 8.00 -1.28 1.19
CA ALA A 81 6.99 -1.34 0.14
C ALA A 81 7.45 -2.11 -1.10
N VAL A 82 6.47 -2.63 -1.84
CA VAL A 82 6.61 -3.18 -3.19
C VAL A 82 5.56 -2.54 -4.10
N VAL A 83 5.95 -2.13 -5.30
CA VAL A 83 5.01 -1.59 -6.29
C VAL A 83 5.28 -2.12 -7.70
N PRO A 84 4.24 -2.44 -8.50
CA PRO A 84 4.37 -2.71 -9.92
C PRO A 84 5.11 -1.60 -10.66
N ARG A 85 6.12 -1.97 -11.47
CA ARG A 85 6.84 -1.02 -12.33
C ARG A 85 6.26 -1.06 -13.75
N GLN A 86 6.05 0.12 -14.35
CA GLN A 86 5.46 0.25 -15.69
C GLN A 86 6.26 -0.50 -16.77
N SER A 87 7.59 -0.52 -16.66
CA SER A 87 8.48 -1.24 -17.59
C SER A 87 8.53 -2.75 -17.38
N GLY A 88 7.67 -3.32 -16.52
CA GLY A 88 7.76 -4.71 -16.07
C GLY A 88 8.51 -4.87 -14.74
N GLY A 89 8.21 -5.96 -14.04
CA GLY A 89 8.69 -6.22 -12.69
C GLY A 89 8.08 -5.26 -11.65
N TYR A 90 8.87 -4.98 -10.62
CA TYR A 90 8.51 -4.21 -9.43
C TYR A 90 9.65 -3.27 -9.03
N VAL A 91 9.30 -2.27 -8.21
CA VAL A 91 10.26 -1.49 -7.42
C VAL A 91 10.05 -1.85 -5.95
N LEU A 92 11.17 -2.06 -5.24
CA LEU A 92 11.21 -2.27 -3.81
C LEU A 92 11.77 -1.03 -3.11
N ALA A 93 11.16 -0.69 -1.99
CA ALA A 93 11.63 0.28 -1.01
C ALA A 93 12.34 -0.51 0.10
N LEU A 94 13.66 -0.63 0.01
CA LEU A 94 14.49 -1.39 0.95
C LEU A 94 15.15 -0.45 1.96
N ALA A 95 15.53 -0.99 3.12
CA ALA A 95 16.15 -0.24 4.21
C ALA A 95 17.38 0.59 3.80
N ASP A 96 18.10 0.17 2.75
CA ASP A 96 19.30 0.83 2.24
C ASP A 96 19.11 1.49 0.86
N GLY A 97 17.90 1.50 0.31
CA GLY A 97 17.62 2.17 -0.96
C GLY A 97 16.48 1.56 -1.78
N PHE A 98 16.35 2.03 -3.01
CA PHE A 98 15.42 1.50 -3.98
C PHE A 98 16.09 0.43 -4.85
N ALA A 99 15.33 -0.61 -5.20
CA ALA A 99 15.77 -1.65 -6.11
C ALA A 99 14.69 -2.03 -7.12
N ALA A 100 15.10 -2.40 -8.33
CA ALA A 100 14.27 -3.12 -9.28
C ALA A 100 14.26 -4.61 -8.92
N TRP A 101 13.12 -5.24 -9.14
CA TRP A 101 12.90 -6.63 -8.78
C TRP A 101 11.98 -7.32 -9.79
N ASP A 102 12.27 -8.57 -10.12
CA ASP A 102 11.51 -9.37 -11.09
C ASP A 102 10.66 -10.48 -10.45
N GLY A 103 10.71 -10.62 -9.12
CA GLY A 103 10.04 -11.69 -8.40
C GLY A 103 11.00 -12.72 -7.78
N ALA A 104 12.31 -12.60 -7.99
CA ALA A 104 13.31 -13.48 -7.38
C ALA A 104 14.55 -12.73 -6.89
N GLN A 105 15.39 -13.38 -6.09
CA GLN A 105 16.70 -12.86 -5.74
C GLN A 105 17.69 -13.14 -6.89
N PRO A 106 18.70 -12.28 -7.12
CA PRO A 106 18.97 -11.03 -6.38
C PRO A 106 18.12 -9.84 -6.86
N VAL A 107 17.90 -8.87 -5.97
CA VAL A 107 17.36 -7.55 -6.35
C VAL A 107 18.43 -6.70 -7.06
N THR A 108 18.01 -5.80 -7.96
CA THR A 108 18.92 -4.89 -8.69
C THR A 108 18.85 -3.47 -8.10
N PRO A 109 19.92 -2.93 -7.49
CA PRO A 109 19.90 -1.58 -6.92
C PRO A 109 19.58 -0.50 -7.97
N LEU A 110 18.80 0.51 -7.58
CA LEU A 110 18.46 1.66 -8.41
C LEU A 110 19.03 2.96 -7.83
N ALA A 111 18.85 3.18 -6.53
CA ALA A 111 19.34 4.38 -5.85
C ALA A 111 19.47 4.12 -4.34
N PRO A 112 20.55 4.57 -3.69
CA PRO A 112 20.62 4.54 -2.23
C PRO A 112 19.70 5.59 -1.61
N VAL A 113 19.30 5.40 -0.35
CA VAL A 113 18.71 6.46 0.47
C VAL A 113 19.74 6.99 1.43
N GLU A 114 20.05 8.28 1.32
CA GLU A 114 20.83 9.08 2.28
C GLU A 114 22.03 8.31 2.87
N ALA A 115 22.84 7.69 2.01
CA ALA A 115 23.92 6.78 2.42
C ALA A 115 24.98 7.45 3.33
N ASP A 116 25.03 8.78 3.32
CA ASP A 116 25.87 9.62 4.18
C ASP A 116 25.28 9.83 5.60
N ARG A 117 24.05 9.39 5.86
CA ARG A 117 23.31 9.60 7.12
C ARG A 117 22.89 8.26 7.74
N PRO A 118 23.78 7.57 8.49
CA PRO A 118 23.55 6.20 8.96
C PRO A 118 22.40 6.03 9.97
N GLY A 119 21.86 7.13 10.52
CA GLY A 119 20.68 7.11 11.40
C GLY A 119 19.35 7.18 10.67
N ASN A 120 19.36 7.59 9.39
CA ASN A 120 18.15 7.68 8.60
C ASN A 120 17.78 6.30 8.09
N ARG A 121 16.48 6.00 8.12
CA ARG A 121 15.92 4.75 7.63
C ARG A 121 14.75 5.08 6.73
N MET A 122 14.58 4.24 5.71
CA MET A 122 13.36 4.17 4.93
C MET A 122 12.26 3.45 5.72
#